data_AF-A0A443IPG2-F1
#
_entry.id   AF-A0A443IPG2-F1
#
_cell.length_a   1.000
_cell.length_b   1.000
_cell.length_c   1.000
_cell.angle_alpha   90.00
_cell.angle_beta   90.00
_cell.angle_gamma   90.00
#
_symmetry.space_group_name_H-M   'P 1'
#
loop_
_entity.id
_entity.type
_entity.pdbx_description
1 polymer ?
#
loop_
_entity_poly.entity_id
_entity_poly.type
_entity_poly.pdbx_seq_one_letter_code
_entity_poly.pdbx_strand_id
1 'polypeptide(L)' 'MDDKKEPDLLYGIGAIASHLGVRARQALYLKEKGEIPTFKVGKTICARRSLLDAWLEEAAKGGRANG' A
#
# COMPACT_ATOMS: atom_id res chain seq x y z
N MET A 1 11.02 -0.24 27.75
CA MET A 1 9.95 -0.85 26.94
C MET A 1 10.28 -0.50 25.50
N ASP A 2 10.67 -1.48 24.70
CA ASP A 2 10.99 -1.28 23.30
C ASP A 2 9.70 -1.07 22.50
N ASP A 3 9.41 0.19 22.17
CA ASP A 3 8.44 0.58 21.15
C ASP A 3 8.87 -0.04 19.82
N LYS A 4 8.44 -1.28 19.59
CA LYS A 4 8.72 -2.04 18.38
C LYS A 4 7.87 -1.47 17.25
N LYS A 5 8.26 -0.29 16.77
CA LYS A 5 7.68 0.33 15.58
C LYS A 5 7.93 -0.62 14.42
N GLU A 6 6.87 -1.25 13.92
CA GLU A 6 6.97 -2.08 12.73
C GLU A 6 7.67 -1.27 11.63
N PRO A 7 8.52 -1.92 10.81
CA PRO A 7 9.20 -1.21 9.74
C PRO A 7 8.14 -0.56 8.84
N ASP A 8 8.27 0.76 8.67
CA ASP A 8 7.36 1.57 7.85
C ASP A 8 7.43 1.18 6.36
N LEU A 9 8.34 0.28 5.98
CA LEU A 9 8.56 -0.17 4.63
C LEU A 9 7.99 -1.59 4.42
N LEU A 10 7.02 -1.69 3.52
CA LEU A 10 6.43 -2.96 3.07
C LEU A 10 7.17 -3.44 1.83
N TYR A 11 7.68 -4.67 1.88
CA TYR A 11 8.42 -5.29 0.78
C TYR A 11 7.56 -6.30 0.03
N GLY A 12 7.42 -6.07 -1.28
CA GLY A 12 6.65 -6.92 -2.17
C GLY A 12 5.15 -6.65 -2.14
N ILE A 13 4.48 -7.09 -3.21
CA ILE A 13 3.02 -6.98 -3.35
C ILE A 13 2.27 -7.74 -2.25
N GLY A 14 2.82 -8.84 -1.73
CA GLY A 14 2.18 -9.60 -0.65
C GLY A 14 2.04 -8.79 0.64
N ALA A 15 3.09 -8.07 1.05
CA ALA A 15 3.07 -7.21 2.23
C ALA A 15 2.11 -6.02 2.04
N ILE A 16 2.12 -5.41 0.85
CA ILE A 16 1.22 -4.31 0.49
C ILE A 16 -0.24 -4.78 0.52
N ALA A 17 -0.53 -5.94 -0.07
CA ALA A 17 -1.86 -6.51 -0.11
C ALA A 17 -2.38 -6.86 1.29
N SER A 18 -1.52 -7.42 2.14
CA SER A 18 -1.86 -7.75 3.53
C SER A 18 -2.15 -6.48 4.34
N HIS A 19 -1.38 -5.41 4.13
CA HIS A 19 -1.62 -4.11 4.77
C HIS A 19 -2.95 -3.48 4.32
N LEU A 20 -3.24 -3.52 3.02
CA LEU A 20 -4.47 -2.98 2.45
C LEU A 20 -5.71 -3.86 2.67
N GLY A 21 -5.55 -5.08 3.18
CA GLY A 21 -6.65 -6.04 3.34
C GLY A 21 -7.25 -6.56 2.02
N VAL A 22 -6.48 -6.51 0.93
CA VAL A 22 -6.94 -6.93 -0.42
C VAL A 22 -6.15 -8.13 -0.92
N ARG A 23 -6.59 -8.74 -2.04
CA ARG A 23 -5.83 -9.82 -2.68
C ARG A 23 -4.57 -9.28 -3.35
N ALA A 24 -3.49 -10.07 -3.37
CA ALA A 24 -2.23 -9.72 -4.05
C ALA A 24 -2.42 -9.27 -5.52
N ARG A 25 -3.33 -9.93 -6.26
CA ARG A 25 -3.67 -9.54 -7.63
C ARG A 25 -4.33 -8.15 -7.70
N GLN A 26 -5.19 -7.80 -6.73
CA GLN A 26 -5.81 -6.47 -6.67
C GLN A 26 -4.77 -5.40 -6.33
N ALA A 27 -3.89 -5.65 -5.37
CA ALA A 27 -2.80 -4.75 -5.05
C ALA A 27 -1.85 -4.54 -6.26
N LEU A 28 -1.56 -5.60 -7.02
CA LEU A 28 -0.80 -5.50 -8.26
C LEU A 28 -1.52 -4.62 -9.29
N TYR A 29 -2.82 -4.86 -9.52
CA TYR A 29 -3.62 -4.07 -10.45
C TYR A 29 -3.69 -2.59 -10.08
N LEU A 30 -3.91 -2.28 -8.79
CA LEU A 30 -3.88 -0.91 -8.28
C LEU A 30 -2.52 -0.25 -8.51
N LYS A 31 -1.43 -0.99 -8.29
CA LYS A 31 -0.07 -0.52 -8.58
C LYS A 31 0.15 -0.32 -10.09
N GLU A 32 -0.39 -1.18 -10.95
CA GLU A 32 -0.27 -1.05 -12.41
C GLU A 32 -1.05 0.15 -12.95
N LYS A 33 -2.20 0.46 -12.34
CA LYS A 33 -2.94 1.69 -12.61
C LYS A 33 -2.30 2.94 -12.01
N GLY A 34 -1.34 2.79 -11.10
CA GLY A 34 -0.75 3.91 -10.36
C GLY A 34 -1.70 4.51 -9.32
N GLU A 35 -2.70 3.75 -8.86
CA GLU A 35 -3.70 4.19 -7.88
C GLU A 35 -3.15 4.19 -6.46
N ILE A 36 -2.17 3.33 -6.16
CA ILE A 36 -1.56 3.25 -4.83
C ILE A 36 -0.11 3.76 -4.81
N PRO A 37 0.32 4.47 -3.75
CA PRO A 37 1.67 4.98 -3.61
C PRO A 37 2.67 3.83 -3.39
N THR A 38 3.35 3.43 -4.46
CA THR A 38 4.37 2.38 -4.46
C THR A 38 5.63 2.85 -5.18
N PHE A 39 6.78 2.25 -4.85
CA PHE A 39 8.05 2.52 -5.48
C PHE A 39 8.85 1.23 -5.66
N LYS A 40 9.88 1.25 -6.52
CA LYS A 40 10.75 0.08 -6.75
C LYS A 40 12.06 0.26 -6.01
N VAL A 41 12.48 -0.78 -5.29
CA VAL A 41 13.81 -0.90 -4.69
C VAL A 41 14.50 -2.08 -5.36
N GLY A 42 15.41 -1.78 -6.29
CA GLY A 42 16.02 -2.79 -7.16
C GLY A 42 14.98 -3.50 -8.02
N LYS A 43 14.77 -4.81 -7.78
CA LYS A 43 13.77 -5.64 -8.47
C LYS A 43 12.45 -5.80 -7.71
N THR A 44 12.38 -5.31 -6.47
CA THR A 44 11.24 -5.51 -5.57
C THR A 44 10.39 -4.25 -5.52
N ILE A 45 9.06 -4.42 -5.53
CA ILE A 45 8.12 -3.32 -5.32
C ILE A 45 7.97 -3.14 -3.81
N CYS A 46 8.13 -1.91 -3.33
CA CYS A 46 7.95 -1.55 -1.95
C CYS A 46 6.92 -0.42 -1.81
N ALA A 47 6.32 -0.30 -0.64
CA ALA A 47 5.47 0.82 -0.29
C ALA A 47 5.74 1.26 1.13
N ARG A 48 5.51 2.54 1.43
CA ARG A 48 5.57 3.03 2.80
C ARG A 48 4.20 2.87 3.44
N ARG A 49 4.12 2.28 4.62
CA ARG A 49 2.88 2.07 5.37
C ARG A 49 2.19 3.41 5.64
N SER A 50 2.94 4.37 6.17
CA SER A 50 2.43 5.73 6.44
C SER A 50 1.87 6.44 5.20
N LEU A 51 2.40 6.16 3.99
CA LEU A 51 1.86 6.74 2.74
C LEU A 51 0.59 6.02 2.29
N LEU A 52 0.53 4.70 2.45
CA LEU A 52 -0.69 3.94 2.15
C LEU A 52 -1.83 4.33 3.10
N ASP A 53 -1.53 4.55 4.38
CA ASP A 53 -2.51 4.99 5.36
C ASP A 53 -3.03 6.39 5.04
N ALA A 54 -2.13 7.34 4.76
CA ALA A 54 -2.52 8.68 4.31
C ALA A 54 -3.35 8.61 3.01
N TRP A 55 -2.97 7.75 2.06
CA TRP A 55 -3.74 7.54 0.84
C TRP A 55 -5.12 6.95 1.11
N LEU A 56 -5.25 5.99 2.02
CA LEU A 56 -6.53 5.41 2.42
C LEU A 56 -7.44 6.46 3.05
N GLU A 57 -6.91 7.33 3.91
CA GLU A 57 -7.67 8.43 4.49
C GLU A 57 -8.16 9.40 3.41
N GLU A 58 -7.30 9.77 2.47
CA GLU A 58 -7.68 10.65 1.36
C GLU A 58 -8.66 9.97 0.39
N ALA A 59 -8.52 8.68 0.13
CA ALA A 59 -9.45 7.90 -0.69
C ALA A 59 -10.82 7.77 0.00
N ALA A 60 -10.84 7.59 1.33
CA ALA A 60 -12.06 7.55 2.12
C ALA A 60 -12.78 8.91 2.12
N LYS A 61 -12.05 10.03 2.22
CA LYS A 61 -12.61 11.38 2.10
C LYS A 61 -13.05 11.71 0.67
N GLY A 62 -12.31 11.23 -0.32
CA GLY A 62 -12.51 11.49 -1.74
C GLY A 62 -13.57 10.62 -2.42
N GLY A 63 -14.08 9.59 -1.73
CA GLY A 63 -15.30 8.88 -2.09
C GLY A 63 -15.47 8.55 -3.57
N ARG A 64 -14.45 7.97 -4.24
CA ARG A 64 -14.69 7.27 -5.51
C ARG A 64 -15.22 5.88 -5.21
N ALA A 65 -16.51 5.83 -4.87
CA ALA A 65 -17.35 4.69 -5.18
C ALA A 65 -17.40 4.56 -6.70
N ASN A 66 -16.44 3.86 -7.31
CA ASN A 66 -16.61 3.43 -8.69
C ASN A 66 -17.39 2.11 -8.65
N GLY A 67 -18.70 2.25 -8.82
CA GLY A 67 -19.57 1.19 -9.35
C GLY A 67 -19.31 0.94 -10.83
#